data_AF-A0A852ZF79-F1
#
_entry.id   AF-A0A852ZF79-F1
#
_cell.length_a   1.000
_cell.length_b   1.000
_cell.length_c   1.000
_cell.angle_alpha   90.00
_cell.angle_beta   90.00
_cell.angle_gamma   90.00
#
_symmetry.space_group_name_H-M   'P 1'
#
loop_
_entity.id
_entity.type
_entity.pdbx_description
1 polymer ?
#
loop_
_entity_poly.entity_id
_entity_poly.type
_entity_poly.pdbx_seq_one_letter_code
_entity_poly.pdbx_strand_id
1 'polypeptide(L)'
;MKRRTELSRPADSPRPARLRRTLRPAALVGLACLALGVTVGCGPLGALTNANGSAASRTPEPSSTAQRGDTSLRKLTGATDTPKPTPTKTPTPTPTVTLTPLPRPTRTYPAPKLPPRPKDEAPELERIRYKLETIVWASAGEVDEKGTKSTCSKSEEDIIALGTYKFTCDVRLDNVKTRFAITATVKKSEVNWGWSAAKLPVTEKKAVYEATRQAFRPARVTCDVTDLEAVEVGTRSALTCWITDVYNERVTYHGKLLPNGALVFEPDGS
;
A
#
# COMPACT_ATOMS: atom_id res chain seq x y z
N MET A 1 11.15 -54.34 50.09
CA MET A 1 11.12 -52.86 49.95
C MET A 1 10.41 -52.56 48.63
N LYS A 2 9.09 -52.37 48.55
CA LYS A 2 8.20 -51.29 49.03
C LYS A 2 8.47 -49.92 48.37
N ARG A 3 7.68 -49.58 47.33
CA ARG A 3 7.10 -48.28 46.93
C ARG A 3 6.64 -48.41 45.46
N ARG A 4 5.40 -48.82 45.17
CA ARG A 4 4.22 -47.93 44.91
C ARG A 4 4.63 -46.60 44.28
N THR A 5 4.49 -46.54 42.96
CA THR A 5 4.46 -45.28 42.19
C THR A 5 2.99 -44.99 41.94
N GLU A 6 2.52 -43.87 42.49
CA GLU A 6 1.14 -43.42 42.40
C GLU A 6 0.81 -42.93 40.99
N LEU A 7 -0.33 -43.40 40.49
CA LEU A 7 -0.95 -43.02 39.24
C LEU A 7 -1.81 -41.78 39.51
N SER A 8 -1.28 -40.58 39.27
CA SER A 8 -2.06 -39.35 39.39
C SER A 8 -3.03 -39.22 38.21
N ARG A 9 -4.33 -39.21 38.53
CA ARG A 9 -5.43 -38.89 37.61
C ARG A 9 -5.34 -37.45 37.10
N PRO A 10 -5.74 -37.19 35.84
CA PRO A 10 -5.92 -35.84 35.33
C PRO A 10 -7.16 -35.17 35.93
N ALA A 11 -7.00 -33.91 36.33
CA ALA A 11 -8.04 -33.05 36.85
C ALA A 11 -9.01 -32.59 35.74
N ASP A 12 -10.23 -32.35 36.20
CA ASP A 12 -11.46 -32.13 35.48
C ASP A 12 -11.47 -31.04 34.40
N SER A 13 -12.20 -31.38 33.35
CA SER A 13 -12.69 -30.50 32.29
C SER A 13 -13.98 -29.80 32.73
N PRO A 14 -14.05 -28.45 32.75
CA PRO A 14 -15.33 -27.77 32.73
C PRO A 14 -15.79 -27.54 31.28
N ARG A 15 -16.90 -28.20 30.95
CA ARG A 15 -17.70 -28.01 29.73
C ARG A 15 -18.33 -26.60 29.63
N PRO A 16 -18.71 -26.17 28.41
CA PRO A 16 -18.93 -24.77 28.05
C PRO A 16 -20.28 -24.21 28.49
N ALA A 17 -20.27 -22.90 28.81
CA ALA A 17 -21.47 -22.10 28.99
C ALA A 17 -22.22 -21.97 27.66
N ARG A 18 -23.45 -22.50 27.65
CA ARG A 18 -24.47 -22.31 26.61
C ARG A 18 -24.85 -20.84 26.53
N LEU A 19 -24.60 -20.19 25.39
CA LEU A 19 -25.27 -18.94 25.03
C LEU A 19 -26.29 -19.24 23.92
N ARG A 20 -27.52 -19.48 24.38
CA ARG A 20 -28.73 -19.41 23.55
C ARG A 20 -28.92 -17.95 23.11
N ARG A 21 -28.85 -17.67 21.82
CA ARG A 21 -29.54 -16.52 21.23
C ARG A 21 -30.19 -16.90 19.90
N THR A 22 -31.45 -17.31 20.05
CA THR A 22 -32.61 -16.92 19.24
C THR A 22 -32.40 -16.73 17.73
N LEU A 23 -32.83 -17.74 16.98
CA LEU A 23 -33.36 -17.60 15.63
C LEU A 23 -34.41 -16.46 15.58
N ARG A 24 -34.34 -15.64 14.54
CA ARG A 24 -35.52 -15.01 13.93
C ARG A 24 -35.48 -15.29 12.42
N PRO A 25 -36.53 -15.90 11.86
CA PRO A 25 -36.73 -16.03 10.42
C PRO A 25 -37.54 -14.85 9.89
N ALA A 26 -37.08 -14.19 8.84
CA ALA A 26 -37.86 -13.31 7.96
C ALA A 26 -36.92 -12.91 6.81
N ALA A 27 -37.30 -12.87 5.54
CA ALA A 27 -38.47 -13.32 4.82
C ALA A 27 -38.04 -13.43 3.35
N LEU A 28 -38.61 -14.39 2.64
CA LEU A 28 -38.55 -14.55 1.20
C LEU A 28 -39.18 -13.34 0.50
N VAL A 29 -38.40 -12.67 -0.37
CA VAL A 29 -38.85 -11.99 -1.60
C VAL A 29 -37.61 -12.05 -2.52
N GLY A 30 -37.55 -12.74 -3.65
CA GLY A 30 -38.59 -12.95 -4.65
C GLY A 30 -38.48 -11.88 -5.73
N LEU A 31 -37.45 -11.90 -6.58
CA LEU A 31 -37.54 -11.27 -7.90
C LEU A 31 -36.59 -11.93 -8.90
N ALA A 32 -37.19 -12.69 -9.81
CA ALA A 32 -36.60 -13.09 -11.07
C ALA A 32 -36.63 -11.90 -12.04
N CYS A 33 -35.57 -11.69 -12.81
CA CYS A 33 -35.68 -11.08 -14.13
C CYS A 33 -34.54 -11.57 -15.03
N LEU A 34 -34.95 -12.21 -16.13
CA LEU A 34 -34.15 -12.58 -17.28
C LEU A 34 -33.55 -11.37 -17.99
N ALA A 35 -32.31 -11.54 -18.50
CA ALA A 35 -31.88 -11.11 -19.83
C ALA A 35 -30.54 -11.83 -20.12
N LEU A 36 -30.52 -12.92 -20.88
CA LEU A 36 -30.28 -12.95 -22.33
C LEU A 36 -29.00 -12.26 -22.80
N GLY A 37 -28.02 -13.11 -23.18
CA GLY A 37 -27.24 -12.96 -24.42
C GLY A 37 -26.11 -11.94 -24.44
N VAL A 38 -24.91 -12.38 -24.82
CA VAL A 38 -24.34 -12.13 -26.15
C VAL A 38 -22.85 -12.54 -26.16
N THR A 39 -22.60 -13.60 -26.93
CA THR A 39 -21.44 -13.97 -27.76
C THR A 39 -20.00 -13.61 -27.38
N VAL A 40 -19.22 -14.70 -27.30
CA VAL A 40 -17.85 -14.91 -27.80
C VAL A 40 -17.38 -13.89 -28.86
N GLY A 41 -16.20 -13.31 -28.62
CA GLY A 41 -15.41 -12.58 -29.61
C GLY A 41 -13.92 -12.68 -29.30
N CYS A 42 -13.27 -13.73 -29.80
CA CYS A 42 -11.82 -13.75 -30.02
C CYS A 42 -11.50 -12.93 -31.27
N GLY A 43 -10.54 -12.02 -31.19
CA GLY A 43 -9.97 -11.30 -32.33
C GLY A 43 -8.78 -10.42 -31.90
N PRO A 44 -7.80 -10.15 -32.79
CA PRO A 44 -6.38 -10.35 -32.49
C PRO A 44 -5.57 -9.09 -32.13
N LEU A 45 -4.33 -9.34 -31.71
CA LEU A 45 -3.23 -8.37 -31.73
C LEU A 45 -3.09 -7.68 -33.10
N GLY A 46 -3.01 -6.36 -33.08
CA GLY A 46 -2.51 -5.47 -34.14
C GLY A 46 -2.33 -4.07 -33.54
N ALA A 47 -1.10 -3.66 -33.25
CA ALA A 47 -0.25 -2.84 -34.11
C ALA A 47 -0.65 -1.35 -34.14
N LEU A 48 0.19 -0.56 -33.47
CA LEU A 48 0.72 0.75 -33.88
C LEU A 48 -0.22 1.71 -34.63
N THR A 49 -0.55 2.84 -33.99
CA THR A 49 -0.39 4.16 -34.63
C THR A 49 -0.17 5.24 -33.59
N ASN A 50 0.96 5.94 -33.74
CA ASN A 50 1.23 7.26 -33.17
C ASN A 50 0.12 8.24 -33.52
N ALA A 51 -0.44 8.91 -32.52
CA ALA A 51 -1.20 10.14 -32.71
C ALA A 51 -0.48 11.26 -31.95
N ASN A 52 0.32 11.99 -32.73
CA ASN A 52 1.04 13.19 -32.40
C ASN A 52 0.04 14.33 -32.15
N GLY A 53 -0.39 14.51 -30.89
CA GLY A 53 -1.26 15.60 -30.46
C GLY A 53 -0.44 16.77 -29.92
N SER A 54 0.24 17.49 -30.81
CA SER A 54 0.85 18.79 -30.50
C SER A 54 -0.26 19.82 -30.22
N ALA A 55 -0.59 20.02 -28.95
CA ALA A 55 -1.29 21.21 -28.49
C ALA A 55 -0.25 22.21 -27.99
N ALA A 56 0.18 23.06 -28.92
CA ALA A 56 0.99 24.23 -28.64
C ALA A 56 0.19 25.30 -27.90
N SER A 57 0.92 26.04 -27.07
CA SER A 57 0.70 27.45 -26.72
C SER A 57 -0.50 27.80 -25.86
N ARG A 58 -0.19 28.25 -24.64
CA ARG A 58 -0.35 29.66 -24.24
C ARG A 58 0.47 29.93 -22.99
N THR A 59 1.69 30.41 -23.19
CA THR A 59 2.50 31.08 -22.17
C THR A 59 1.85 32.43 -21.85
N PRO A 60 1.60 32.78 -20.58
CA PRO A 60 1.17 34.12 -20.22
C PRO A 60 2.31 35.12 -20.47
N GLU A 61 2.01 36.05 -21.37
CA GLU A 61 2.79 37.23 -21.73
C GLU A 61 2.98 38.14 -20.50
N PRO A 62 4.21 38.51 -20.09
CA PRO A 62 4.40 39.56 -19.11
C PRO A 62 4.21 40.92 -19.78
N SER A 63 3.12 41.60 -19.41
CA SER A 63 2.85 43.00 -19.75
C SER A 63 4.00 43.90 -19.32
N SER A 64 4.85 44.27 -20.28
CA SER A 64 5.87 45.30 -20.14
C SER A 64 5.27 46.64 -20.52
N THR A 65 4.79 47.38 -19.54
CA THR A 65 4.38 48.78 -19.73
C THR A 65 5.64 49.64 -19.78
N ALA A 66 6.14 49.89 -20.99
CA ALA A 66 7.20 50.85 -21.26
C ALA A 66 6.69 52.27 -20.94
N GLN A 67 7.02 52.76 -19.75
CA GLN A 67 6.73 54.12 -19.33
C GLN A 67 7.77 55.05 -19.97
N ARG A 68 7.39 55.65 -21.11
CA ARG A 68 8.14 56.67 -21.83
C ARG A 68 8.04 57.99 -21.03
N GLY A 69 8.99 58.20 -20.13
CA GLY A 69 9.11 59.42 -19.33
C GLY A 69 10.10 60.40 -19.96
N ASP A 70 9.64 61.63 -20.14
CA ASP A 70 10.33 62.77 -20.74
C ASP A 70 11.74 63.04 -20.22
N THR A 71 12.65 63.26 -21.16
CA THR A 71 14.01 63.75 -20.93
C THR A 71 13.95 65.27 -20.73
N SER A 72 13.71 65.71 -19.48
CA SER A 72 13.87 67.13 -19.11
C SER A 72 15.34 67.43 -18.80
N LEU A 73 16.01 68.09 -19.74
CA LEU A 73 17.32 68.73 -19.57
C LEU A 73 17.21 69.87 -18.54
N ARG A 74 17.33 69.54 -17.24
CA ARG A 74 17.58 70.53 -16.18
C ARG A 74 19.01 70.41 -15.67
N LYS A 75 19.83 71.35 -16.16
CA LYS A 75 20.74 72.19 -15.39
C LYS A 75 21.64 71.46 -14.37
N LEU A 76 22.79 71.00 -14.87
CA LEU A 76 24.00 70.71 -14.10
C LEU A 76 24.49 71.98 -13.40
N THR A 77 24.26 72.09 -12.09
CA THR A 77 25.08 72.92 -11.19
C THR A 77 25.04 72.32 -9.79
N GLY A 78 26.21 71.91 -9.30
CA GLY A 78 26.52 71.96 -7.86
C GLY A 78 26.61 70.61 -7.14
N ALA A 79 27.72 70.48 -6.40
CA ALA A 79 28.03 69.50 -5.35
C ALA A 79 28.45 68.09 -5.80
N THR A 80 29.77 67.91 -5.86
CA THR A 80 30.43 66.60 -5.74
C THR A 80 30.23 66.09 -4.32
N ASP A 81 29.08 65.49 -4.06
CA ASP A 81 28.87 64.70 -2.83
C ASP A 81 29.53 63.34 -3.01
N THR A 82 30.66 63.15 -2.33
CA THR A 82 31.33 61.85 -2.19
C THR A 82 30.31 60.82 -1.70
N PRO A 83 30.08 59.70 -2.44
CA PRO A 83 29.11 58.70 -2.00
C PRO A 83 29.54 58.14 -0.65
N LYS A 84 28.74 58.42 0.39
CA LYS A 84 28.94 57.85 1.72
C LYS A 84 28.77 56.34 1.60
N PRO A 85 29.76 55.51 2.01
CA PRO A 85 29.64 54.06 1.93
C PRO A 85 28.41 53.62 2.74
N THR A 86 27.44 53.01 2.06
CA THR A 86 26.30 52.37 2.70
C THR A 86 26.85 51.22 3.55
N PRO A 87 26.57 51.17 4.86
CA PRO A 87 27.05 50.08 5.70
C PRO A 87 26.50 48.76 5.18
N THR A 88 27.40 47.89 4.70
CA THR A 88 27.08 46.51 4.35
C THR A 88 26.56 45.83 5.60
N LYS A 89 25.28 45.46 5.62
CA LYS A 89 24.71 44.68 6.72
C LYS A 89 25.40 43.33 6.73
N THR A 90 26.25 43.08 7.71
CA THR A 90 26.79 41.74 7.98
C THR A 90 25.60 40.80 8.21
N PRO A 91 25.44 39.71 7.44
CA PRO A 91 24.36 38.77 7.67
C PRO A 91 24.51 38.18 9.07
N THR A 92 23.46 38.28 9.89
CA THR A 92 23.40 37.59 11.17
C THR A 92 23.30 36.08 10.91
N PRO A 93 24.19 35.25 11.47
CA PRO A 93 24.09 33.80 11.29
C PRO A 93 22.77 33.32 11.88
N THR A 94 21.97 32.61 11.06
CA THR A 94 20.77 31.94 11.55
C THR A 94 21.21 30.67 12.25
N PRO A 95 20.79 30.40 13.51
CA PRO A 95 21.19 29.19 14.20
C PRO A 95 20.65 27.96 13.46
N THR A 96 21.54 27.05 13.05
CA THR A 96 21.16 25.76 12.49
C THR A 96 20.58 24.90 13.61
N VAL A 97 19.29 24.59 13.53
CA VAL A 97 18.63 23.68 14.46
C VAL A 97 18.93 22.25 14.03
N THR A 98 19.77 21.55 14.79
CA THR A 98 20.03 20.13 14.58
C THR A 98 18.99 19.29 15.30
N LEU A 99 18.28 18.42 14.58
CA LEU A 99 17.32 17.48 15.16
C LEU A 99 18.01 16.17 15.58
N THR A 100 17.46 15.51 16.61
CA THR A 100 17.91 14.18 17.03
C THR A 100 17.50 13.13 15.99
N PRO A 101 18.41 12.25 15.52
CA PRO A 101 18.06 11.19 14.59
C PRO A 101 17.14 10.15 15.23
N LEU A 102 16.20 9.63 14.45
CA LEU A 102 15.42 8.44 14.79
C LEU A 102 16.32 7.20 14.72
N PRO A 103 16.09 6.21 15.60
CA PRO A 103 16.74 4.90 15.47
C PRO A 103 16.42 4.29 14.11
N ARG A 104 17.44 4.08 13.28
CA ARG A 104 17.28 3.46 11.97
C ARG A 104 17.14 1.95 12.13
N PRO A 105 16.02 1.33 11.71
CA PRO A 105 15.91 -0.12 11.71
C PRO A 105 16.99 -0.75 10.84
N THR A 106 17.58 -1.87 11.28
CA THR A 106 18.60 -2.61 10.50
C THR A 106 18.00 -3.72 9.66
N ARG A 107 16.77 -4.15 9.97
CA ARG A 107 16.04 -5.22 9.29
C ARG A 107 14.77 -4.68 8.67
N THR A 108 14.25 -5.40 7.67
CA THR A 108 12.90 -5.16 7.15
C THR A 108 11.85 -5.31 8.25
N TYR A 109 10.68 -4.74 8.03
CA TYR A 109 9.55 -4.81 8.95
C TYR A 109 9.33 -6.27 9.38
N PRO A 110 9.23 -6.53 10.69
CA PRO A 110 9.12 -7.89 11.19
C PRO A 110 7.91 -8.58 10.56
N ALA A 111 8.13 -9.75 9.96
CA ALA A 111 7.03 -10.55 9.44
C ALA A 111 6.06 -10.87 10.59
N PRO A 112 4.75 -10.69 10.40
CA PRO A 112 3.80 -10.99 11.45
C PRO A 112 3.78 -12.50 11.72
N LYS A 113 3.46 -12.87 12.96
CA LYS A 113 3.35 -14.28 13.34
C LYS A 113 2.11 -14.88 12.69
N LEU A 114 2.31 -15.68 11.66
CA LEU A 114 1.22 -16.30 10.91
C LEU A 114 0.54 -17.42 11.72
N PRO A 115 -0.76 -17.65 11.51
CA PRO A 115 -1.44 -18.83 12.04
C PRO A 115 -0.82 -20.12 11.48
N PRO A 116 -1.13 -21.28 12.07
CA PRO A 116 -0.72 -22.57 11.52
C PRO A 116 -1.24 -22.76 10.09
N ARG A 117 -0.37 -23.25 9.21
CA ARG A 117 -0.76 -23.60 7.85
C ARG A 117 -1.79 -24.74 7.86
N PRO A 118 -2.81 -24.71 6.99
CA PRO A 118 -3.67 -25.86 6.72
C PRO A 118 -2.83 -27.09 6.36
N LYS A 119 -3.31 -28.27 6.75
CA LYS A 119 -2.66 -29.54 6.43
C LYS A 119 -2.69 -29.79 4.91
N ASP A 120 -1.84 -30.69 4.43
CA ASP A 120 -1.80 -31.00 2.99
C ASP A 120 -3.03 -31.77 2.51
N GLU A 121 -3.79 -32.39 3.41
CA GLU A 121 -5.09 -33.02 3.11
C GLU A 121 -6.25 -32.01 3.08
N ALA A 122 -6.02 -30.74 3.43
CA ALA A 122 -7.05 -29.71 3.39
C ALA A 122 -7.46 -29.42 1.94
N PRO A 123 -8.73 -29.06 1.70
CA PRO A 123 -9.20 -28.57 0.41
C PRO A 123 -8.26 -27.56 -0.25
N GLU A 124 -8.01 -27.72 -1.55
CA GLU A 124 -7.10 -26.82 -2.27
C GLU A 124 -7.58 -25.37 -2.22
N LEU A 125 -8.89 -25.14 -2.26
CA LEU A 125 -9.48 -23.81 -2.11
C LEU A 125 -9.21 -23.20 -0.73
N GLU A 126 -9.18 -24.01 0.33
CA GLU A 126 -8.81 -23.56 1.68
C GLU A 126 -7.32 -23.18 1.74
N ARG A 127 -6.44 -23.99 1.13
CA ARG A 127 -5.00 -23.69 1.02
C ARG A 127 -4.75 -22.40 0.24
N ILE A 128 -5.50 -22.17 -0.84
CA ILE A 128 -5.47 -20.92 -1.63
C ILE A 128 -5.92 -19.74 -0.76
N ARG A 129 -7.08 -19.82 -0.09
CA ARG A 129 -7.58 -18.76 0.79
C ARG A 129 -6.55 -18.37 1.86
N TYR A 130 -6.01 -19.36 2.57
CA TYR A 130 -4.97 -19.14 3.57
C TYR A 130 -3.74 -18.41 3.00
N LYS A 131 -3.30 -18.77 1.79
CA LYS A 131 -2.16 -18.11 1.13
C LYS A 131 -2.48 -16.67 0.75
N LEU A 132 -3.68 -16.37 0.27
CA LEU A 132 -4.11 -15.01 -0.04
C LEU A 132 -4.25 -14.15 1.21
N GLU A 133 -4.79 -14.70 2.29
CA GLU A 133 -4.85 -14.05 3.61
C GLU A 133 -3.44 -13.77 4.13
N THR A 134 -2.50 -14.72 3.99
CA THR A 134 -1.10 -14.52 4.35
C THR A 134 -0.45 -13.38 3.58
N ILE A 135 -0.76 -13.23 2.28
CA ILE A 135 -0.25 -12.10 1.47
C ILE A 135 -0.81 -10.78 1.99
N VAL A 136 -2.10 -10.73 2.31
CA VAL A 136 -2.77 -9.56 2.90
C VAL A 136 -2.18 -9.19 4.26
N TRP A 137 -1.95 -10.17 5.14
CA TRP A 137 -1.31 -9.93 6.44
C TRP A 137 0.15 -9.49 6.30
N ALA A 138 0.89 -10.11 5.38
CA ALA A 138 2.26 -9.72 5.10
C ALA A 138 2.35 -8.31 4.54
N SER A 139 1.42 -7.91 3.64
CA SER A 139 1.36 -6.55 3.08
C SER A 139 0.94 -5.52 4.13
N ALA A 140 -0.03 -5.84 4.99
CA ALA A 140 -0.46 -4.98 6.07
C ALA A 140 0.63 -4.82 7.16
N GLY A 141 1.39 -5.89 7.42
CA GLY A 141 2.35 -5.93 8.53
C GLY A 141 1.71 -6.36 9.86
N GLU A 142 0.51 -6.91 9.81
CA GLU A 142 -0.22 -7.41 10.98
C GLU A 142 -1.16 -8.55 10.59
N VAL A 143 -1.52 -9.35 11.59
CA VAL A 143 -2.43 -10.49 11.43
C VAL A 143 -3.66 -10.20 12.28
N ASP A 144 -4.83 -10.22 11.64
CA ASP A 144 -6.12 -10.24 12.32
C ASP A 144 -6.98 -11.38 11.76
N GLU A 145 -6.86 -12.56 12.37
CA GLU A 145 -7.63 -13.74 11.99
C GLU A 145 -9.15 -13.53 12.12
N LYS A 146 -9.60 -12.64 13.00
CA LYS A 146 -11.03 -12.44 13.28
C LYS A 146 -11.66 -11.42 12.34
N GLY A 147 -10.94 -10.35 12.01
CA GLY A 147 -11.35 -9.35 11.03
C GLY A 147 -11.13 -9.80 9.59
N THR A 148 -10.24 -10.78 9.36
CA THR A 148 -9.96 -11.25 8.00
C THR A 148 -11.04 -12.20 7.49
N LYS A 149 -11.61 -11.88 6.33
CA LYS A 149 -12.62 -12.72 5.66
C LYS A 149 -12.26 -12.91 4.19
N SER A 150 -12.18 -14.15 3.74
CA SER A 150 -11.97 -14.49 2.33
C SER A 150 -13.22 -15.11 1.71
N THR A 151 -13.53 -14.70 0.48
CA THR A 151 -14.63 -15.23 -0.32
C THR A 151 -14.15 -15.43 -1.76
N CYS A 152 -14.39 -16.60 -2.35
CA CYS A 152 -14.01 -16.89 -3.74
C CYS A 152 -15.25 -17.07 -4.62
N SER A 153 -15.14 -16.69 -5.89
CA SER A 153 -16.23 -16.82 -6.88
C SER A 153 -16.48 -18.26 -7.33
N LYS A 154 -15.58 -19.18 -6.96
CA LYS A 154 -15.68 -20.62 -7.22
C LYS A 154 -15.78 -21.37 -5.90
N SER A 155 -16.61 -22.41 -5.90
CA SER A 155 -16.72 -23.33 -4.76
C SER A 155 -15.65 -24.42 -4.86
N GLU A 156 -15.58 -25.29 -3.86
CA GLU A 156 -14.61 -26.39 -3.85
C GLU A 156 -14.93 -27.43 -4.93
N GLU A 157 -16.22 -27.69 -5.14
CA GLU A 157 -16.73 -28.66 -6.10
C GLU A 157 -16.39 -28.29 -7.55
N ASP A 158 -16.23 -27.00 -7.83
CA ASP A 158 -15.81 -26.48 -9.13
C ASP A 158 -14.35 -26.86 -9.47
N ILE A 159 -13.48 -27.07 -8.48
CA ILE A 159 -12.01 -27.26 -8.64
C ILE A 159 -11.64 -28.75 -8.48
N ILE A 160 -12.54 -29.67 -8.81
CA ILE A 160 -12.28 -31.11 -8.73
C ILE A 160 -11.79 -31.69 -10.07
N ALA A 161 -12.24 -31.12 -11.19
CA ALA A 161 -11.90 -31.65 -12.51
C ALA A 161 -10.48 -31.23 -12.95
N LEU A 162 -9.89 -32.04 -13.83
CA LEU A 162 -8.64 -31.67 -14.49
C LEU A 162 -8.92 -30.50 -15.44
N GLY A 163 -8.10 -29.46 -15.38
CA GLY A 163 -8.29 -28.28 -16.23
C GLY A 163 -7.65 -27.02 -15.68
N THR A 164 -7.86 -25.93 -16.42
CA THR A 164 -7.43 -24.58 -16.03
C THR A 164 -8.64 -23.74 -15.65
N TYR A 165 -8.60 -23.19 -14.45
CA TYR A 165 -9.64 -22.39 -13.84
C TYR A 165 -9.17 -20.96 -13.66
N LYS A 166 -10.03 -20.01 -14.07
CA LYS A 166 -9.85 -18.59 -13.78
C LYS A 166 -10.99 -18.14 -12.88
N PHE A 167 -10.65 -17.60 -11.72
CA PHE A 167 -11.63 -17.13 -10.74
C PHE A 167 -11.07 -15.98 -9.91
N THR A 168 -11.94 -15.33 -9.14
CA THR A 168 -11.53 -14.24 -8.25
C THR A 168 -11.77 -14.61 -6.80
N CYS A 169 -10.86 -14.21 -5.92
CA CYS A 169 -11.11 -14.21 -4.48
C CYS A 169 -10.98 -12.79 -3.94
N ASP A 170 -11.92 -12.44 -3.08
CA ASP A 170 -11.91 -11.21 -2.30
C ASP A 170 -11.45 -11.53 -0.89
N VAL A 171 -10.43 -10.83 -0.39
CA VAL A 171 -9.97 -10.89 1.00
C VAL A 171 -10.20 -9.52 1.62
N ARG A 172 -10.96 -9.48 2.71
CA ARG A 172 -11.19 -8.28 3.51
C ARG A 172 -10.35 -8.36 4.77
N LEU A 173 -9.55 -7.33 5.04
CA LEU A 173 -8.91 -7.08 6.34
C LEU A 173 -9.52 -5.76 6.83
N ASP A 174 -10.22 -5.81 7.95
CA ASP A 174 -11.09 -4.71 8.42
C ASP A 174 -12.05 -4.22 7.32
N ASN A 175 -11.99 -2.91 7.01
CA ASN A 175 -12.81 -2.27 5.99
C ASN A 175 -12.16 -2.26 4.60
N VAL A 176 -10.94 -2.81 4.47
CA VAL A 176 -10.17 -2.79 3.22
C VAL A 176 -10.35 -4.09 2.46
N LYS A 177 -10.87 -3.99 1.24
CA LYS A 177 -11.13 -5.14 0.36
C LYS A 177 -10.03 -5.27 -0.70
N THR A 178 -9.40 -6.43 -0.74
CA THR A 178 -8.43 -6.82 -1.77
C THR A 178 -9.04 -7.84 -2.71
N ARG A 179 -8.93 -7.61 -4.02
CA ARG A 179 -9.39 -8.54 -5.04
C ARG A 179 -8.22 -9.21 -5.74
N PHE A 180 -8.20 -10.53 -5.67
CA PHE A 180 -7.22 -11.38 -6.33
C PHE A 180 -7.82 -12.02 -7.57
N ALA A 181 -7.11 -11.95 -8.69
CA ALA A 181 -7.37 -12.76 -9.88
C ALA A 181 -6.48 -14.00 -9.85
N ILE A 182 -7.09 -15.18 -9.87
CA ILE A 182 -6.42 -16.46 -9.65
C ILE A 182 -6.53 -17.30 -10.91
N THR A 183 -5.42 -17.94 -11.28
CA THR A 183 -5.38 -18.97 -12.32
C THR A 183 -4.86 -20.25 -11.69
N ALA A 184 -5.72 -21.26 -11.59
CA ALA A 184 -5.36 -22.59 -11.09
C ALA A 184 -5.37 -23.61 -12.23
N THR A 185 -4.40 -24.51 -12.26
CA THR A 185 -4.26 -25.59 -13.24
C THR A 185 -4.13 -26.90 -12.47
N VAL A 186 -5.18 -27.72 -12.56
CA VAL A 186 -5.28 -29.02 -11.90
C VAL A 186 -4.83 -30.11 -12.87
N LYS A 187 -3.75 -30.80 -12.50
CA LYS A 187 -3.22 -31.99 -13.19
C LYS A 187 -3.45 -33.23 -12.30
N LYS A 188 -3.30 -34.43 -12.87
CA LYS A 188 -3.54 -35.71 -12.16
C LYS A 188 -2.79 -35.86 -10.84
N SER A 189 -1.63 -35.22 -10.69
CA SER A 189 -0.75 -35.37 -9.53
C SER A 189 -0.41 -34.05 -8.85
N GLU A 190 -0.87 -32.91 -9.36
CA GLU A 190 -0.42 -31.60 -8.90
C GLU A 190 -1.41 -30.50 -9.25
N VAL A 191 -1.61 -29.55 -8.32
CA VAL A 191 -2.31 -28.30 -8.58
C VAL A 191 -1.29 -27.17 -8.61
N ASN A 192 -1.16 -26.52 -9.77
CA ASN A 192 -0.35 -25.33 -9.94
C ASN A 192 -1.27 -24.12 -9.97
N TRP A 193 -1.01 -23.10 -9.16
CA TRP A 193 -1.82 -21.89 -9.21
C TRP A 193 -0.97 -20.64 -9.04
N GLY A 194 -1.46 -19.56 -9.64
CA GLY A 194 -0.89 -18.22 -9.55
C GLY A 194 -1.97 -17.19 -9.27
N TRP A 195 -1.56 -16.03 -8.80
CA TRP A 195 -2.46 -14.95 -8.43
C TRP A 195 -1.88 -13.59 -8.85
N SER A 196 -2.76 -12.60 -9.00
CA SER A 196 -2.40 -11.20 -9.16
C SER A 196 -3.42 -10.32 -8.41
N ALA A 197 -2.96 -9.18 -7.90
CA ALA A 197 -3.81 -8.18 -7.24
C ALA A 197 -3.39 -6.78 -7.69
N ALA A 198 -4.37 -5.91 -7.93
CA ALA A 198 -4.11 -4.53 -8.31
C ALA A 198 -3.76 -3.64 -7.10
N LYS A 199 -4.32 -3.96 -5.93
CA LYS A 199 -4.10 -3.24 -4.67
C LYS A 199 -3.88 -4.22 -3.52
N LEU A 200 -3.08 -3.86 -2.52
CA LEU A 200 -2.94 -4.59 -1.26
C LEU A 200 -3.05 -3.62 -0.07
N PRO A 201 -3.51 -4.08 1.10
CA PRO A 201 -3.59 -3.25 2.28
C PRO A 201 -2.20 -3.02 2.86
N VAL A 202 -1.93 -1.79 3.28
CA VAL A 202 -0.70 -1.38 3.97
C VAL A 202 -1.09 -0.58 5.20
N THR A 203 -0.44 -0.87 6.34
CA THR A 203 -0.62 -0.07 7.55
C THR A 203 0.31 1.13 7.57
N GLU A 204 -0.11 2.22 8.21
CA GLU A 204 0.75 3.38 8.46
C GLU A 204 2.03 2.97 9.17
N LYS A 205 1.90 2.15 10.23
CA LYS A 205 3.03 1.65 11.03
C LYS A 205 4.09 0.97 10.18
N LYS A 206 3.68 0.13 9.22
CA LYS A 206 4.60 -0.55 8.31
C LYS A 206 5.24 0.42 7.31
N ALA A 207 4.45 1.33 6.73
CA ALA A 207 4.96 2.35 5.81
C ALA A 207 6.03 3.24 6.47
N VAL A 208 5.72 3.79 7.65
CA VAL A 208 6.64 4.63 8.43
C VAL A 208 7.91 3.89 8.80
N TYR A 209 7.82 2.62 9.22
CA TYR A 209 9.00 1.83 9.56
C TYR A 209 9.92 1.61 8.34
N GLU A 210 9.36 1.21 7.21
CA GLU A 210 10.14 0.95 5.99
C GLU A 210 10.73 2.23 5.40
N ALA A 211 10.00 3.35 5.46
CA ALA A 211 10.51 4.67 5.10
C ALA A 211 11.67 5.09 6.02
N THR A 212 11.51 4.96 7.34
CA THR A 212 12.57 5.26 8.32
C THR A 212 13.82 4.40 8.10
N ARG A 213 13.66 3.13 7.74
CA ARG A 213 14.76 2.21 7.42
C ARG A 213 15.54 2.66 6.18
N GLN A 214 14.84 3.14 5.15
CA GLN A 214 15.44 3.43 3.85
C GLN A 214 15.98 4.86 3.77
N ALA A 215 15.44 5.78 4.56
CA ALA A 215 15.84 7.18 4.58
C ALA A 215 17.25 7.45 5.12
N PHE A 216 17.84 8.53 4.65
CA PHE A 216 19.08 9.08 5.17
C PHE A 216 18.82 9.91 6.43
N ARG A 217 19.38 9.46 7.58
CA ARG A 217 19.35 10.17 8.89
C ARG A 217 17.96 10.79 9.22
N PRO A 218 16.87 10.01 9.19
CA PRO A 218 15.54 10.55 9.46
C PRO A 218 15.45 11.06 10.90
N ALA A 219 14.84 12.22 11.11
CA ALA A 219 14.48 12.77 12.42
C ALA A 219 12.95 12.78 12.63
N ARG A 220 12.17 12.89 11.54
CA ARG A 220 10.71 12.73 11.54
C ARG A 220 10.27 12.05 10.24
N VAL A 221 9.27 11.17 10.31
CA VAL A 221 8.70 10.48 9.16
C VAL A 221 7.18 10.51 9.29
N THR A 222 6.50 10.88 8.22
CA THR A 222 5.04 10.87 8.11
C THR A 222 4.68 10.35 6.73
N CYS A 223 3.71 9.44 6.63
CA CYS A 223 3.25 8.89 5.36
C CYS A 223 1.78 9.25 5.11
N ASP A 224 1.35 9.20 3.85
CA ASP A 224 -0.02 9.51 3.41
C ASP A 224 -1.04 8.39 3.67
N VAL A 225 -0.64 7.28 4.28
CA VAL A 225 -1.53 6.19 4.69
C VAL A 225 -2.06 6.43 6.09
N THR A 226 -3.39 6.46 6.23
CA THR A 226 -4.08 6.54 7.53
C THR A 226 -4.56 5.16 7.97
N ASP A 227 -4.06 4.67 9.10
CA ASP A 227 -4.36 3.36 9.68
C ASP A 227 -4.06 2.19 8.73
N LEU A 228 -4.99 1.86 7.82
CA LEU A 228 -4.94 0.76 6.86
C LEU A 228 -5.57 1.19 5.52
N GLU A 229 -4.80 1.16 4.43
CA GLU A 229 -5.28 1.61 3.11
C GLU A 229 -4.91 0.63 1.99
N ALA A 230 -5.77 0.54 0.97
CA ALA A 230 -5.51 -0.22 -0.25
C ALA A 230 -4.58 0.54 -1.21
N VAL A 231 -3.32 0.13 -1.24
CA VAL A 231 -2.26 0.72 -2.05
C VAL A 231 -2.06 -0.04 -3.34
N GLU A 232 -1.84 0.66 -4.46
CA GLU A 232 -1.59 0.06 -5.76
C GLU A 232 -0.27 -0.72 -5.83
N VAL A 233 -0.32 -1.91 -6.41
CA VAL A 233 0.85 -2.79 -6.56
C VAL A 233 1.64 -2.39 -7.79
N GLY A 234 2.95 -2.20 -7.63
CA GLY A 234 3.89 -1.98 -8.72
C GLY A 234 4.01 -0.54 -9.21
N THR A 235 3.18 0.39 -8.73
CA THR A 235 3.28 1.82 -9.03
C THR A 235 4.23 2.50 -8.04
N ARG A 236 5.05 3.44 -8.53
CA ARG A 236 6.06 4.14 -7.72
C ARG A 236 5.46 5.18 -6.77
N SER A 237 4.31 5.75 -7.13
CA SER A 237 3.62 6.81 -6.40
C SER A 237 2.40 6.29 -5.64
N ALA A 238 2.43 5.03 -5.21
CA ALA A 238 1.31 4.42 -4.52
C ALA A 238 1.22 4.89 -3.05
N LEU A 239 2.33 5.36 -2.51
CA LEU A 239 2.57 5.72 -1.12
C LEU A 239 3.56 6.89 -1.11
N THR A 240 3.28 7.95 -0.35
CA THR A 240 4.17 9.10 -0.22
C THR A 240 4.53 9.27 1.25
N CYS A 241 5.83 9.31 1.55
CA CYS A 241 6.32 9.64 2.89
C CYS A 241 7.15 10.93 2.86
N TRP A 242 6.85 11.84 3.77
CA TRP A 242 7.65 13.03 4.03
C TRP A 242 8.60 12.77 5.17
N ILE A 243 9.88 13.01 4.92
CA ILE A 243 10.95 12.74 5.87
C ILE A 243 11.66 14.05 6.15
N THR A 244 11.73 14.42 7.42
CA THR A 244 12.60 15.50 7.88
C THR A 244 13.86 14.88 8.43
N ASP A 245 15.02 15.27 7.93
CA ASP A 245 16.31 14.75 8.40
C ASP A 245 16.85 15.52 9.62
N VAL A 246 18.05 15.16 10.09
CA VAL A 246 18.71 15.83 11.22
C VAL A 246 19.10 17.29 10.95
N TYR A 247 19.14 17.71 9.68
CA TYR A 247 19.43 19.08 9.25
C TYR A 247 18.16 19.89 9.03
N ASN A 248 16.99 19.33 9.39
CA ASN A 248 15.68 19.93 9.20
C ASN A 248 15.31 20.12 7.71
N GLU A 249 15.94 19.36 6.82
CA GLU A 249 15.57 19.31 5.40
C GLU A 249 14.43 18.32 5.20
N ARG A 250 13.41 18.74 4.44
CA ARG A 250 12.26 17.88 4.11
C ARG A 250 12.48 17.25 2.73
N VAL A 251 12.60 15.93 2.72
CA VAL A 251 12.73 15.12 1.51
C VAL A 251 11.48 14.25 1.36
N THR A 252 10.93 14.23 0.15
CA THR A 252 9.80 13.37 -0.20
C THR A 252 10.33 12.02 -0.69
N TYR A 253 9.74 10.93 -0.20
CA TYR A 253 10.03 9.57 -0.63
C TYR A 253 8.76 8.93 -1.21
N HIS A 254 8.93 8.30 -2.36
CA HIS A 254 7.88 7.57 -3.07
C HIS A 254 8.02 6.08 -2.83
N GLY A 255 6.94 5.50 -2.30
CA GLY A 255 6.82 4.10 -1.94
C GLY A 255 6.24 3.27 -3.08
N LYS A 256 6.98 2.24 -3.48
CA LYS A 256 6.50 1.18 -4.36
C LYS A 256 6.14 -0.06 -3.54
N LEU A 257 4.88 -0.47 -3.65
CA LEU A 257 4.40 -1.73 -3.11
C LEU A 257 4.69 -2.88 -4.08
N LEU A 258 5.43 -3.88 -3.63
CA LEU A 258 5.77 -5.05 -4.43
C LEU A 258 4.69 -6.14 -4.31
N PRO A 259 4.57 -7.05 -5.30
CA PRO A 259 3.60 -8.15 -5.24
C PRO A 259 3.76 -9.08 -4.03
N ASN A 260 4.96 -9.20 -3.45
CA ASN A 260 5.17 -9.97 -2.23
C ASN A 260 4.77 -9.22 -0.94
N GLY A 261 4.19 -8.02 -1.06
CA GLY A 261 3.82 -7.16 0.06
C GLY A 261 4.96 -6.34 0.64
N ALA A 262 6.18 -6.40 0.09
CA ALA A 262 7.29 -5.56 0.55
C ALA A 262 7.14 -4.11 0.07
N LEU A 263 7.66 -3.16 0.86
CA LEU A 263 7.68 -1.73 0.52
C LEU A 263 9.11 -1.28 0.23
N VAL A 264 9.28 -0.58 -0.89
CA VAL A 264 10.55 0.05 -1.27
C VAL A 264 10.30 1.54 -1.39
N PHE A 265 11.15 2.37 -0.80
CA PHE A 265 11.04 3.82 -0.82
C PHE A 265 12.24 4.42 -1.55
N GLU A 266 11.97 5.27 -2.54
CA GLU A 266 12.98 6.00 -3.32
C GLU A 266 12.78 7.51 -3.08
N PRO A 267 13.84 8.31 -2.82
CA PRO A 267 13.68 9.75 -2.70
C PRO A 267 13.30 10.37 -4.05
N ASP A 268 12.56 11.48 -4.00
CA ASP A 268 12.24 12.26 -5.19
C ASP A 268 13.51 12.66 -5.96
N GLY A 269 13.54 12.35 -7.26
CA GLY A 269 14.67 12.67 -8.14
C GLY A 269 15.84 11.67 -8.14
N SER A 270 15.64 10.44 -7.62
CA SER A 270 16.59 9.32 -7.78
C SER A 270 16.31 8.47 -9.04
#